data_AF-A0A521ACG3-F1
#
_entry.id   AF-A0A521ACG3-F1
#
_cell.length_a   1.000
_cell.length_b   1.000
_cell.length_c   1.000
_cell.angle_alpha   90.00
_cell.angle_beta   90.00
_cell.angle_gamma   90.00
#
_symmetry.space_group_name_H-M   'P 1'
#
loop_
_entity.id
_entity.type
_entity.pdbx_description
1 polymer ?
#
loop_
_entity_poly.entity_id
_entity_poly.type
_entity_poly.pdbx_seq_one_letter_code
_entity_poly.pdbx_strand_id
1 'polypeptide(L)'
;MKPTRFFAYAGLVIVAAGAAIWYIINNYYERQAQAQTTAENQVVMYKNPGCQCCTEWAQHMEQAGFAVTERPTGSLPAVKADHDVPYNLGSCHTALVNGYVVEGHVPVKEVKKLIRERPDAVGLAVPGMPIGSPGMEQGSRTEPYDVILFDEEGNRKTYASY
;
A
#
# COMPACT_ATOMS: atom_id res chain seq x y z
N MET A 1 -39.04 -8.44 57.25
CA MET A 1 -37.92 -8.82 56.37
C MET A 1 -37.77 -7.74 55.30
N LYS A 2 -36.62 -7.04 55.22
CA LYS A 2 -36.43 -5.89 54.31
C LYS A 2 -35.97 -6.38 52.91
N PRO A 3 -36.70 -6.11 51.81
CA PRO A 3 -36.39 -6.63 50.47
C PRO A 3 -35.34 -5.81 49.69
N THR A 4 -34.70 -4.82 50.33
CA THR A 4 -33.92 -3.78 49.63
C THR A 4 -32.54 -4.22 49.12
N ARG A 5 -32.04 -5.39 49.52
CA ARG A 5 -30.71 -5.87 49.10
C ARG A 5 -30.70 -6.60 47.75
N PHE A 6 -31.82 -7.18 47.33
CA PHE A 6 -31.87 -7.99 46.10
C PHE A 6 -31.74 -7.14 44.82
N PHE A 7 -32.28 -5.91 44.84
CA PHE A 7 -32.22 -4.99 43.70
C PHE A 7 -30.83 -4.36 43.49
N ALA A 8 -30.02 -4.22 44.55
CA ALA A 8 -28.67 -3.65 44.45
C ALA A 8 -27.67 -4.59 43.75
N TYR A 9 -27.78 -5.90 43.96
CA TYR A 9 -26.92 -6.89 43.29
C TYR A 9 -27.29 -7.10 41.82
N ALA A 10 -28.58 -7.06 41.47
CA ALA A 10 -29.03 -7.19 40.09
C ALA A 10 -28.55 -6.01 39.20
N GLY A 11 -28.56 -4.77 39.73
CA GLY A 11 -28.07 -3.59 39.01
C GLY A 11 -26.54 -3.61 38.76
N LEU A 12 -25.75 -4.08 39.72
CA LEU A 12 -24.29 -4.21 39.57
C LEU A 12 -23.87 -5.26 38.54
N VAL A 13 -24.58 -6.38 38.45
CA VAL A 13 -24.30 -7.44 37.47
C VAL A 13 -24.62 -6.97 36.03
N ILE A 14 -25.69 -6.20 35.84
CA ILE A 14 -26.06 -5.65 34.52
C ILE A 14 -25.03 -4.61 34.03
N VAL A 15 -24.56 -3.72 34.92
CA VAL A 15 -23.52 -2.73 34.57
C VAL A 15 -22.18 -3.41 34.26
N ALA A 16 -21.77 -4.40 35.05
CA ALA A 16 -20.54 -5.15 34.80
C ALA A 16 -20.61 -5.97 33.49
N ALA A 17 -21.74 -6.61 33.21
CA ALA A 17 -21.97 -7.34 31.96
C ALA A 17 -21.97 -6.39 30.75
N GLY A 18 -22.62 -5.22 30.87
CA GLY A 18 -22.60 -4.20 29.83
C GLY A 18 -21.20 -3.65 29.54
N ALA A 19 -20.41 -3.39 30.58
CA ALA A 19 -19.02 -2.95 30.45
C ALA A 19 -18.13 -4.03 29.83
N ALA A 20 -18.31 -5.30 30.20
CA ALA A 20 -17.59 -6.43 29.62
C ALA A 20 -17.93 -6.62 28.13
N ILE A 21 -19.22 -6.55 27.76
CA ILE A 21 -19.67 -6.64 26.37
C ILE A 21 -19.12 -5.47 25.55
N TRP A 22 -19.24 -4.23 26.06
CA TRP A 22 -18.68 -3.05 25.41
C TRP A 22 -17.16 -3.17 25.20
N TYR A 23 -16.42 -3.61 26.22
CA TYR A 23 -14.98 -3.82 26.14
C TYR A 23 -14.60 -4.88 25.09
N ILE A 24 -15.30 -6.01 25.05
CA ILE A 24 -15.06 -7.08 24.07
C ILE A 24 -15.35 -6.58 22.64
N ILE A 25 -16.47 -5.90 22.45
CA ILE A 25 -16.86 -5.35 21.14
C ILE A 25 -15.84 -4.31 20.68
N ASN A 26 -15.43 -3.38 21.55
CA ASN A 26 -14.47 -2.34 21.19
C ASN A 26 -13.09 -2.94 20.83
N ASN A 27 -12.58 -3.86 21.65
CA ASN A 27 -11.32 -4.56 21.40
C ASN A 27 -11.36 -5.40 20.11
N TYR A 28 -12.53 -5.97 19.77
CA TYR A 28 -12.71 -6.66 18.49
C TYR A 28 -12.55 -5.69 17.30
N TYR A 29 -13.24 -4.55 17.32
CA TYR A 29 -13.15 -3.57 16.24
C TYR A 29 -11.75 -2.96 16.11
N GLU A 30 -11.07 -2.66 17.21
CA GLU A 30 -9.70 -2.15 17.19
C GLU A 30 -8.72 -3.14 16.53
N ARG A 31 -8.82 -4.42 16.88
CA ARG A 31 -8.00 -5.48 16.27
C ARG A 31 -8.27 -5.65 14.79
N GLN A 32 -9.54 -5.57 14.37
CA GLN A 32 -9.89 -5.65 12.96
C GLN A 32 -9.35 -4.45 12.17
N ALA A 33 -9.49 -3.24 12.69
CA ALA A 33 -8.95 -2.03 12.06
C ALA A 33 -7.42 -2.11 11.92
N GLN A 34 -6.72 -2.59 12.94
CA GLN A 34 -5.27 -2.78 12.90
C GLN A 34 -4.85 -3.86 11.90
N ALA A 35 -5.57 -4.99 11.85
CA ALA A 35 -5.30 -6.06 10.90
C ALA A 35 -5.53 -5.60 9.45
N GLN A 36 -6.62 -4.87 9.20
CA GLN A 36 -6.91 -4.28 7.89
C GLN A 36 -5.81 -3.28 7.49
N THR A 37 -5.43 -2.36 8.37
CA THR A 37 -4.36 -1.40 8.10
C THR A 37 -3.03 -2.09 7.79
N THR A 38 -2.71 -3.17 8.52
CA THR A 38 -1.49 -3.95 8.31
C THR A 38 -1.50 -4.64 6.95
N ALA A 39 -2.65 -5.17 6.51
CA ALA A 39 -2.82 -5.79 5.20
C ALA A 39 -2.76 -4.75 4.07
N GLU A 40 -3.41 -3.60 4.24
CA GLU A 40 -3.39 -2.49 3.27
C GLU A 40 -1.99 -1.88 3.11
N ASN A 41 -1.11 -2.02 4.10
CA ASN A 41 0.25 -1.51 4.02
C ASN A 41 1.26 -2.52 3.46
N GLN A 42 0.87 -3.77 3.17
CA GLN A 42 1.79 -4.74 2.59
C GLN A 42 2.12 -4.41 1.13
N VAL A 43 3.41 -4.43 0.82
CA VAL A 43 3.92 -4.26 -0.54
C VAL A 43 4.87 -5.42 -0.85
N VAL A 44 4.69 -6.07 -1.98
CA VAL A 44 5.67 -7.04 -2.50
C VAL A 44 6.32 -6.45 -3.73
N MET A 45 7.63 -6.22 -3.70
CA MET A 45 8.36 -5.61 -4.81
C MET A 45 9.32 -6.61 -5.44
N TYR A 46 9.10 -6.91 -6.73
CA TYR A 46 10.02 -7.67 -7.55
C TYR A 46 11.02 -6.75 -8.23
N LYS A 47 12.30 -7.13 -8.22
CA LYS A 47 13.39 -6.31 -8.73
C LYS A 47 14.51 -7.16 -9.31
N ASN A 48 15.35 -6.54 -10.13
CA ASN A 48 16.61 -7.14 -10.53
C ASN A 48 17.55 -7.26 -9.30
N PRO A 49 18.35 -8.34 -9.18
CA PRO A 49 19.35 -8.48 -8.12
C PRO A 49 20.34 -7.33 -8.14
N GLY A 50 20.62 -6.74 -6.97
CA GLY A 50 21.59 -5.66 -6.82
C GLY A 50 21.12 -4.25 -7.24
N CYS A 51 19.87 -4.08 -7.68
CA CYS A 51 19.32 -2.75 -8.00
C CYS A 51 19.18 -1.88 -6.74
N GLN A 52 20.09 -0.92 -6.52
CA GLN A 52 20.08 -0.06 -5.32
C GLN A 52 18.95 0.97 -5.35
N CYS A 53 18.71 1.64 -6.49
CA CYS A 53 17.61 2.60 -6.62
C CYS A 53 16.24 1.97 -6.31
N CYS A 54 16.04 0.69 -6.62
CA CYS A 54 14.85 -0.06 -6.22
C CYS A 54 14.74 -0.22 -4.69
N THR A 55 15.85 -0.47 -3.99
CA THR A 55 15.88 -0.53 -2.50
C THR A 55 15.62 0.85 -1.90
N GLU A 56 16.17 1.91 -2.48
CA GLU A 56 15.91 3.28 -2.01
C GLU A 56 14.43 3.65 -2.18
N TRP A 57 13.80 3.28 -3.31
CA TRP A 57 12.35 3.44 -3.48
C TRP A 57 11.56 2.68 -2.40
N ALA A 58 11.97 1.44 -2.07
CA ALA A 58 11.35 0.69 -0.98
C ALA A 58 11.49 1.41 0.38
N GLN A 59 12.63 2.03 0.66
CA GLN A 59 12.82 2.82 1.88
C GLN A 59 11.88 4.03 1.94
N HIS A 60 11.62 4.72 0.82
CA HIS A 60 10.61 5.79 0.78
C HIS A 60 9.22 5.28 1.12
N MET A 61 8.86 4.10 0.62
CA MET A 61 7.59 3.43 0.94
C MET A 61 7.53 3.06 2.43
N GLU A 62 8.59 2.49 2.99
CA GLU A 62 8.68 2.12 4.41
C GLU A 62 8.56 3.32 5.34
N GLN A 63 9.27 4.41 5.04
CA GLN A 63 9.15 5.69 5.76
C GLN A 63 7.73 6.25 5.74
N ALA A 64 6.96 5.89 4.72
CA ALA A 64 5.57 6.30 4.58
C ALA A 64 4.56 5.36 5.26
N GLY A 65 5.03 4.31 5.94
CA GLY A 65 4.23 3.36 6.71
C GLY A 65 3.88 2.07 5.98
N PHE A 66 4.43 1.83 4.79
CA PHE A 66 4.27 0.55 4.09
C PHE A 66 5.25 -0.49 4.64
N ALA A 67 4.87 -1.77 4.58
CA ALA A 67 5.74 -2.90 4.87
C ALA A 67 6.17 -3.53 3.53
N VAL A 68 7.39 -3.23 3.09
CA VAL A 68 7.88 -3.68 1.77
C VAL A 68 8.67 -4.98 1.91
N THR A 69 8.27 -6.00 1.16
CA THR A 69 9.03 -7.24 0.97
C THR A 69 9.72 -7.20 -0.38
N GLU A 70 11.04 -7.04 -0.40
CA GLU A 70 11.83 -7.12 -1.62
C GLU A 70 12.00 -8.57 -2.08
N ARG A 71 11.75 -8.84 -3.36
CA ARG A 71 11.90 -10.14 -4.01
C ARG A 71 12.82 -10.02 -5.24
N PRO A 72 14.14 -10.18 -5.08
CA PRO A 72 15.05 -10.30 -6.21
C PRO A 72 14.64 -11.48 -7.10
N THR A 73 14.55 -11.26 -8.41
CA THR A 73 14.15 -12.29 -9.38
C THR A 73 15.15 -12.40 -10.52
N GLY A 74 15.33 -13.63 -11.03
CA GLY A 74 16.14 -13.87 -12.23
C GLY A 74 15.46 -13.46 -13.53
N SER A 75 14.15 -13.19 -13.51
CA SER A 75 13.39 -12.73 -14.68
C SER A 75 12.32 -11.72 -14.26
N LEU A 76 12.70 -10.44 -14.20
CA LEU A 76 11.75 -9.35 -14.01
C LEU A 76 10.79 -9.15 -15.21
N PRO A 77 11.19 -9.36 -16.48
CA PRO A 77 10.25 -9.27 -17.60
C PRO A 77 9.08 -10.24 -17.51
N ALA A 78 9.29 -11.45 -16.98
CA ALA A 78 8.21 -12.40 -16.75
C ALA A 78 7.21 -11.87 -15.71
N VAL A 79 7.71 -11.33 -14.59
CA VAL A 79 6.85 -10.70 -13.57
C VAL A 79 6.00 -9.57 -14.16
N LYS A 80 6.60 -8.72 -15.01
CA LYS A 80 5.88 -7.63 -15.68
C LYS A 80 4.75 -8.17 -16.57
N ALA A 81 5.02 -9.21 -17.35
CA ALA A 81 4.03 -9.85 -18.21
C ALA A 81 2.91 -10.52 -17.41
N ASP A 82 3.24 -11.22 -16.33
CA ASP A 82 2.27 -11.90 -15.45
C ASP A 82 1.35 -10.93 -14.69
N HIS A 83 1.70 -9.65 -14.65
CA HIS A 83 0.93 -8.57 -14.02
C HIS A 83 0.49 -7.49 -15.01
N ASP A 84 0.39 -7.85 -16.29
CA ASP A 84 -0.17 -7.01 -17.36
C ASP A 84 0.48 -5.63 -17.49
N VAL A 85 1.77 -5.51 -17.10
CA VAL A 85 2.53 -4.28 -17.30
C VAL A 85 2.84 -4.13 -18.78
N PRO A 86 2.36 -3.06 -19.45
CA PRO A 86 2.64 -2.86 -20.85
C PRO A 86 4.14 -2.66 -21.08
N TYR A 87 4.68 -3.25 -22.15
CA TYR A 87 6.12 -3.26 -22.43
C TYR A 87 6.77 -1.86 -22.38
N ASN A 88 6.09 -0.85 -22.93
CA ASN A 88 6.59 0.53 -22.97
C ASN A 88 6.36 1.34 -21.68
N LEU A 89 5.76 0.75 -20.65
CA LEU A 89 5.66 1.33 -19.31
C LEU A 89 6.68 0.72 -18.33
N GLY A 90 7.52 -0.20 -18.80
CA GLY A 90 8.48 -0.92 -17.98
C GLY A 90 9.55 -0.04 -17.31
N SER A 91 9.97 -0.48 -16.13
CA SER A 91 11.01 0.12 -15.28
C SER A 91 11.84 -0.97 -14.57
N CYS A 92 12.65 -0.58 -13.58
CA CYS A 92 13.62 -1.41 -12.86
C CYS A 92 13.02 -2.36 -11.81
N HIS A 93 11.77 -2.13 -11.39
CA HIS A 93 11.04 -2.97 -10.44
C HIS A 93 9.52 -2.94 -10.69
N THR A 94 8.81 -3.91 -10.14
CA THR A 94 7.35 -4.04 -10.17
C THR A 94 6.87 -4.38 -8.77
N ALA A 95 6.06 -3.50 -8.18
CA ALA A 95 5.50 -3.67 -6.85
C ALA A 95 4.00 -3.97 -6.89
N LEU A 96 3.54 -4.81 -5.98
CA LEU A 96 2.14 -5.16 -5.78
C LEU A 96 1.66 -4.59 -4.46
N VAL A 97 0.57 -3.83 -4.48
CA VAL A 97 0.01 -3.16 -3.30
C VAL A 97 -1.51 -3.04 -3.42
N ASN A 98 -2.26 -3.56 -2.46
CA ASN A 98 -3.74 -3.52 -2.45
C ASN A 98 -4.43 -4.04 -3.73
N GLY A 99 -3.79 -4.97 -4.44
CA GLY A 99 -4.29 -5.49 -5.72
C GLY A 99 -3.92 -4.63 -6.94
N TYR A 100 -3.19 -3.54 -6.76
CA TYR A 100 -2.64 -2.73 -7.85
C TYR A 100 -1.18 -3.05 -8.12
N VAL A 101 -0.79 -2.83 -9.38
CA VAL A 101 0.60 -2.77 -9.82
C VAL A 101 1.14 -1.35 -9.64
N VAL A 102 2.38 -1.27 -9.17
CA VAL A 102 3.17 -0.03 -9.09
C VAL A 102 4.50 -0.31 -9.78
N GLU A 103 4.63 0.22 -10.99
CA GLU A 103 5.74 -0.04 -11.90
C GLU A 103 6.74 1.12 -11.87
N GLY A 104 7.97 0.85 -11.42
CA GLY A 104 9.03 1.85 -11.34
C GLY A 104 8.87 2.87 -10.20
N HIS A 105 9.59 3.98 -10.33
CA HIS A 105 9.79 4.98 -9.27
C HIS A 105 8.56 5.89 -9.05
N VAL A 106 7.39 5.29 -8.87
CA VAL A 106 6.13 6.00 -8.61
C VAL A 106 6.20 6.66 -7.23
N PRO A 107 5.86 7.95 -7.09
CA PRO A 107 5.89 8.61 -5.80
C PRO A 107 4.87 8.07 -4.81
N VAL A 108 5.28 7.92 -3.55
CA VAL A 108 4.48 7.41 -2.44
C VAL A 108 3.11 8.11 -2.35
N LYS A 109 3.05 9.43 -2.57
CA LYS A 109 1.78 10.17 -2.53
C LYS A 109 0.77 9.68 -3.56
N GLU A 110 1.23 9.26 -4.73
CA GLU A 110 0.37 8.75 -5.80
C GLU A 110 -0.05 7.30 -5.54
N VAL A 111 0.83 6.49 -4.94
CA VAL A 111 0.45 5.15 -4.45
C VAL A 111 -0.63 5.24 -3.38
N LYS A 112 -0.49 6.14 -2.39
CA LYS A 112 -1.53 6.39 -1.37
C LYS A 112 -2.83 6.90 -1.98
N LYS A 113 -2.75 7.76 -3.00
CA LYS A 113 -3.92 8.24 -3.74
C LYS A 113 -4.63 7.10 -4.47
N LEU A 114 -3.88 6.23 -5.16
CA LEU A 114 -4.40 5.04 -5.84
C LEU A 114 -5.18 4.13 -4.90
N ILE A 115 -4.60 3.79 -3.75
CA ILE A 115 -5.22 2.91 -2.74
C ILE A 115 -6.50 3.54 -2.16
N ARG A 116 -6.52 4.86 -1.98
CA ARG A 116 -7.68 5.58 -1.45
C ARG A 116 -8.81 5.70 -2.47
N GLU A 117 -8.48 6.05 -3.71
CA GLU A 117 -9.48 6.30 -4.77
C GLU A 117 -10.00 5.01 -5.40
N ARG A 118 -9.20 3.94 -5.35
CA ARG A 118 -9.48 2.63 -5.93
C ARG A 118 -10.09 2.71 -7.35
N PRO A 119 -9.44 3.39 -8.30
CA PRO A 119 -9.92 3.42 -9.67
C PRO A 119 -9.92 2.01 -10.27
N ASP A 120 -10.77 1.81 -11.27
CA ASP A 120 -10.73 0.62 -12.11
C ASP A 120 -9.50 0.71 -13.03
N ALA A 121 -8.44 0.01 -12.65
CA ALA A 121 -7.12 0.08 -13.28
C ALA A 121 -6.27 -1.10 -12.81
N VAL A 122 -5.28 -1.46 -13.62
CA VAL A 122 -4.22 -2.40 -13.21
C VAL A 122 -3.26 -1.71 -12.26
N GLY A 123 -2.86 -0.47 -12.55
CA GLY A 123 -1.87 0.19 -11.73
C GLY A 123 -1.34 1.54 -12.22
N LEU A 124 -0.25 1.95 -11.57
CA LEU A 124 0.52 3.15 -11.90
C LEU A 124 1.91 2.76 -12.43
N ALA A 125 2.42 3.53 -13.38
CA ALA A 125 3.78 3.37 -13.88
C ALA A 125 4.53 4.71 -13.94
N VAL A 126 5.80 4.70 -13.59
CA VAL A 126 6.80 5.69 -14.03
C VAL A 126 7.77 4.95 -14.96
N PRO A 127 7.62 5.09 -16.29
CA PRO A 127 8.46 4.38 -17.24
C PRO A 127 9.93 4.80 -17.16
N GLY A 128 10.84 3.84 -17.38
CA GLY A 128 12.29 4.12 -17.30
C GLY A 128 12.77 4.37 -15.87
N MET A 129 13.75 5.27 -15.70
CA MET A 129 14.30 5.63 -14.38
C MET A 129 14.65 7.13 -14.35
N PRO A 130 13.65 8.03 -14.29
CA PRO A 130 13.89 9.47 -14.33
C PRO A 130 14.65 9.95 -13.09
N ILE A 131 15.69 10.75 -13.28
CA ILE A 131 16.45 11.35 -12.18
C ILE A 131 15.53 12.26 -11.36
N GLY A 132 15.59 12.15 -10.03
CA GLY A 132 14.75 12.92 -9.11
C GLY A 132 13.39 12.29 -8.78
N SER A 133 13.04 11.17 -9.41
CA SER A 133 11.97 10.30 -8.89
C SER A 133 12.44 9.56 -7.61
N PRO A 134 11.55 9.05 -6.75
CA PRO A 134 11.95 8.46 -5.47
C PRO A 134 12.83 7.22 -5.60
N GLY A 135 14.00 7.20 -4.96
CA GLY A 135 15.07 6.24 -5.17
C GLY A 135 15.97 6.54 -6.37
N MET A 136 15.77 7.65 -7.07
CA MET A 136 16.61 8.14 -8.18
C MET A 136 17.09 9.58 -7.92
N GLU A 137 17.00 10.06 -6.68
CA GLU A 137 17.45 11.39 -6.30
C GLU A 137 18.96 11.56 -6.49
N GLN A 138 19.36 12.66 -7.11
CA GLN A 138 20.79 13.01 -7.31
C GLN A 138 21.00 14.50 -7.01
N GLY A 139 20.87 14.85 -5.73
CA GLY A 139 20.96 16.24 -5.28
C GLY A 139 19.83 17.08 -5.86
N SER A 140 20.16 18.18 -6.53
CA SER A 140 19.19 19.11 -7.14
C SER A 140 18.80 18.78 -8.58
N ARG A 141 19.37 17.72 -9.18
CA ARG A 141 19.07 17.35 -10.56
C ARG A 141 17.73 16.60 -10.61
N THR A 142 16.89 16.98 -11.57
CA THR A 142 15.62 16.31 -11.85
C THR A 142 15.40 16.20 -13.36
N GLU A 143 14.69 15.17 -13.78
CA GLU A 143 14.14 14.98 -15.11
C GLU A 143 12.62 15.05 -15.02
N PRO A 144 11.92 15.68 -15.99
CA PRO A 144 10.47 15.68 -16.00
C PRO A 144 9.94 14.27 -16.24
N TYR A 145 8.89 13.88 -15.55
CA TYR A 145 8.25 12.58 -15.75
C TYR A 145 6.76 12.60 -15.41
N ASP A 146 6.06 11.67 -16.05
CA ASP A 146 4.65 11.42 -15.78
C ASP A 146 4.48 10.11 -15.00
N VAL A 147 3.50 10.12 -14.10
CA VAL A 147 2.93 8.92 -13.51
C VAL A 147 1.72 8.55 -14.36
N ILE A 148 1.74 7.36 -14.95
CA ILE A 148 0.71 6.88 -15.89
C ILE A 148 -0.19 5.88 -15.17
N LEU A 149 -1.50 6.13 -15.15
CA LEU A 149 -2.50 5.11 -14.80
C LEU A 149 -2.81 4.28 -16.03
N PHE A 150 -2.83 2.96 -15.89
CA PHE A 150 -3.13 2.02 -16.99
C PHE A 150 -4.05 0.87 -16.53
N ASP A 151 -4.81 0.33 -17.48
CA ASP A 151 -5.74 -0.79 -17.29
C ASP A 151 -5.43 -1.98 -18.22
N GLU A 152 -6.19 -3.07 -18.07
CA GLU A 152 -6.02 -4.32 -18.83
C GLU A 152 -6.39 -4.16 -20.31
N GLU A 153 -7.23 -3.18 -20.64
CA GLU A 153 -7.66 -2.87 -22.01
C GLU A 153 -6.61 -2.05 -22.77
N GLY A 154 -5.54 -1.63 -22.06
CA GLY A 154 -4.45 -0.85 -22.60
C GLY A 154 -4.73 0.65 -22.65
N ASN A 155 -5.84 1.13 -22.04
CA ASN A 155 -6.07 2.56 -21.89
C ASN A 155 -5.07 3.14 -20.89
N ARG A 156 -4.71 4.41 -21.12
CA ARG A 156 -3.70 5.10 -20.33
C ARG A 156 -4.05 6.56 -20.17
N LYS A 157 -3.77 7.10 -18.99
CA LYS A 157 -3.86 8.55 -18.76
C LYS A 157 -2.78 9.01 -17.79
N THR A 158 -2.34 10.24 -17.97
CA THR A 158 -1.48 10.91 -16.99
C THR A 158 -2.25 11.09 -15.69
N TYR A 159 -1.68 10.56 -14.61
CA TYR A 159 -2.23 10.62 -13.26
C TYR A 159 -1.64 11.76 -12.44
N ALA A 160 -0.36 12.05 -12.68
CA ALA A 160 0.39 13.18 -12.14
C ALA A 160 1.61 13.46 -13.04
N SER A 161 2.16 14.67 -12.96
CA SER A 161 3.38 15.10 -13.67
C SER A 161 4.32 15.82 -12.71
N TYR A 162 5.63 15.67 -12.94
CA TYR A 162 6.72 16.19 -12.11
C TYR A 162 7.80 16.83 -12.97
#